data_AF-A0A9K3J6U8-F1
#
_entry.id   AF-A0A9K3J6U8-F1
#
_cell.length_a   1.000
_cell.length_b   1.000
_cell.length_c   1.000
_cell.angle_alpha   90.00
_cell.angle_beta   90.00
_cell.angle_gamma   90.00
#
_symmetry.space_group_name_H-M   'P 1'
#
loop_
_entity.id
_entity.type
_entity.pdbx_description
1 polymer ?
#
loop_
_entity_poly.entity_id
_entity_poly.type
_entity_poly.pdbx_seq_one_letter_code
_entity_poly.pdbx_strand_id
1 'polypeptide(L)'
;MDLVVRRHRLPDEFLKKGLKVPHELIKKEKNVSKDALAGKIGKIYVPDQQVGSASLPFAPKGVKMERREAKAKGEDNKHAKKKQKQNDDAFA
;
A
#
# COMPACT_ATOMS: atom_id res chain seq x y z
N MET A 1 23.38 13.37 64.00
CA MET A 1 24.64 13.91 63.46
C MET A 1 24.27 15.16 62.73
N ASP A 2 24.63 16.32 63.29
CA ASP A 2 24.12 17.59 62.80
C ASP A 2 25.20 18.26 61.96
N LEU A 3 24.93 18.43 60.67
CA LEU A 3 25.88 18.99 59.71
C LEU A 3 25.69 20.51 59.62
N VAL A 4 26.78 21.26 59.82
CA VAL A 4 26.81 22.72 59.65
C VAL A 4 27.64 23.05 58.42
N VAL A 5 27.01 23.62 57.40
CA VAL A 5 27.69 24.04 56.16
C VAL A 5 28.54 25.27 56.46
N ARG A 6 29.82 25.21 56.09
CA ARG A 6 30.78 26.33 56.21
C ARG A 6 31.23 26.77 54.81
N ARG A 7 32.14 27.75 54.77
CA ARG A 7 32.69 28.28 53.52
C ARG A 7 33.37 27.17 52.73
N HIS A 8 33.02 27.03 51.45
CA HIS A 8 33.63 26.11 50.50
C HIS A 8 33.89 26.84 49.18
N ARG A 9 34.82 26.32 48.37
CA ARG A 9 35.08 26.83 47.01
C ARG A 9 34.34 25.98 45.99
N LEU A 10 33.75 26.65 45.01
CA LEU A 10 33.16 25.98 43.85
C LEU A 10 34.27 25.51 42.91
N PRO A 11 34.08 24.38 42.21
CA PRO A 11 35.06 23.87 41.26
C PRO A 11 35.20 24.82 40.06
N ASP A 12 36.44 24.99 39.60
CA ASP A 12 36.77 25.81 38.43
C ASP A 12 36.11 25.28 37.16
N GLU A 13 35.86 26.17 36.19
CA GLU A 13 35.16 25.82 34.95
C GLU A 13 35.89 24.75 34.11
N PHE A 14 37.22 24.65 34.25
CA PHE A 14 38.01 23.60 33.63
C PHE A 14 37.67 22.20 34.17
N LEU A 15 37.27 22.08 35.45
CA LEU A 15 36.87 20.81 36.06
C LEU A 15 35.49 20.34 35.57
N LYS A 16 34.67 21.21 34.98
CA LYS A 16 33.43 20.80 34.30
C LYS A 16 33.71 19.84 33.13
N LYS A 17 34.93 19.83 32.58
CA LYS A 17 35.37 18.85 31.56
C LYS A 17 35.50 17.43 32.11
N GLY A 18 35.58 17.24 33.43
CA GLY A 18 35.56 15.92 34.08
C GLY A 18 34.17 15.28 34.13
N LEU A 19 33.11 16.05 33.88
CA LEU A 19 31.73 15.56 33.78
C LEU A 19 31.34 15.18 32.34
N LYS A 20 32.32 15.01 31.44
CA LYS A 20 32.06 14.57 30.08
C LYS A 20 31.62 13.11 30.10
N VAL A 21 30.36 12.87 29.77
CA VAL A 21 29.87 11.53 29.47
C VAL A 21 30.63 11.05 28.23
N PRO A 22 31.28 9.87 28.28
CA PRO A 22 31.93 9.31 27.10
C PRO A 22 30.88 9.18 26.00
N HIS A 23 31.22 9.63 24.78
CA HIS A 23 30.36 9.39 23.64
C HIS A 23 30.35 7.88 23.40
N GLU A 24 29.30 7.19 23.86
CA GLU A 24 29.12 5.77 23.56
C GLU A 24 29.17 5.63 22.04
N LEU A 25 30.20 4.93 21.55
CA LEU A 25 30.53 4.78 20.13
C LEU A 25 29.54 3.88 19.39
N ILE A 26 28.29 3.78 19.88
CA ILE A 26 27.22 3.05 19.22
C ILE A 26 26.73 3.96 18.10
N LYS A 27 27.41 3.85 16.94
CA LYS A 27 26.97 4.47 15.70
C LYS A 27 25.53 4.02 15.45
N LYS A 28 24.57 4.94 15.58
CA LYS A 28 23.17 4.66 15.26
C LYS A 28 23.10 4.43 13.76
N GLU A 29 22.83 3.18 13.38
CA GLU A 29 22.53 2.82 12.00
C GLU A 29 21.13 3.37 11.65
N LYS A 30 21.02 4.17 10.59
CA LYS A 30 19.74 4.75 10.16
C LYS A 30 18.79 3.62 9.79
N ASN A 31 17.51 3.76 10.17
CA ASN A 31 16.43 2.79 9.89
C ASN A 31 16.61 1.44 10.57
N VAL A 32 17.57 1.29 11.48
CA VAL A 32 17.83 0.06 12.22
C VAL A 32 17.54 0.27 13.70
N SER A 33 16.72 -0.58 14.28
CA SER A 33 16.47 -0.64 15.72
C SER A 33 16.84 -2.02 16.26
N LYS A 34 17.31 -2.08 17.50
CA LYS A 34 17.54 -3.33 18.22
C LYS A 34 16.37 -3.53 19.18
N ASP A 35 15.63 -4.61 19.00
CA ASP A 35 14.59 -5.07 19.90
C ASP A 35 15.09 -6.26 20.72
N ALA A 36 14.67 -6.35 21.99
CA ALA A 36 15.09 -7.40 22.90
C ALA A 36 14.51 -8.78 22.53
N LEU A 37 13.36 -8.81 21.85
CA LEU A 37 12.68 -10.03 21.44
C LEU A 37 12.92 -10.36 19.97
N ALA A 38 12.67 -9.41 19.06
CA ALA A 38 12.79 -9.62 17.62
C ALA A 38 14.23 -9.40 17.07
N GLY A 39 15.17 -8.97 17.90
CA GLY A 39 16.55 -8.73 17.48
C GLY A 39 16.70 -7.47 16.62
N LYS A 40 17.47 -7.54 15.53
CA LYS A 40 17.77 -6.38 14.67
C LYS A 40 16.64 -6.16 13.66
N ILE A 41 15.93 -5.03 13.76
CA ILE A 41 14.80 -4.66 12.90
C ILE A 41 15.23 -3.53 11.94
N GLY A 42 14.94 -3.70 10.65
CA GLY A 42 15.11 -2.67 9.61
C GLY A 42 13.77 -2.09 9.15
N LYS A 43 13.66 -0.77 9.06
CA LYS A 43 12.48 -0.08 8.51
C LYS A 43 12.62 0.12 7.00
N ILE A 44 11.63 -0.36 6.24
CA ILE A 44 11.47 -0.11 4.81
C ILE A 44 10.33 0.89 4.64
N TYR A 45 10.59 2.01 3.98
CA TYR A 45 9.57 3.01 3.68
C TYR A 45 9.06 2.76 2.26
N VAL A 46 7.92 2.09 2.16
CA VAL A 46 7.24 1.89 0.88
C VAL A 46 6.59 3.23 0.50
N PRO A 47 6.94 3.81 -0.66
CA PRO A 47 6.34 5.06 -1.12
C PRO A 47 4.91 4.83 -1.61
N ASP A 48 4.13 5.91 -1.68
CA ASP A 48 2.76 5.88 -2.18
C ASP A 48 2.71 5.42 -3.64
N GLN A 49 2.00 4.33 -3.90
CA GLN A 49 1.87 3.75 -5.23
C GLN A 49 0.64 4.34 -5.96
N GLN A 50 0.88 5.22 -6.92
CA GLN A 50 -0.17 5.82 -7.76
C GLN A 50 -0.59 4.83 -8.86
N VAL A 51 -1.54 3.95 -8.55
CA VAL A 51 -2.08 2.95 -9.52
C VAL A 51 -3.20 3.52 -10.41
N GLY A 52 -3.83 4.63 -10.01
CA GLY A 52 -4.95 5.23 -10.73
C GLY A 52 -4.59 5.91 -12.05
N SER A 53 -3.33 6.32 -12.23
CA SER A 53 -2.85 6.95 -13.47
C SER A 53 -2.44 5.92 -14.54
N ALA A 54 -2.33 4.64 -14.18
CA ALA A 54 -1.89 3.60 -15.09
C ALA A 54 -3.11 3.04 -15.86
N SER A 55 -3.32 3.49 -17.09
CA SER A 55 -4.25 2.83 -18.01
C SER A 55 -3.74 1.44 -18.34
N LEU A 56 -4.64 0.46 -18.38
CA LEU A 56 -4.30 -0.89 -18.84
C LEU A 56 -3.72 -0.82 -20.27
N PRO A 57 -2.63 -1.56 -20.56
CA PRO A 57 -1.96 -1.50 -21.86
C PRO A 57 -2.83 -2.00 -23.02
N PHE A 58 -3.92 -2.71 -22.71
CA PHE A 58 -4.87 -3.19 -23.69
C PHE A 58 -6.30 -3.11 -23.17
N ALA A 59 -7.21 -2.70 -24.04
CA ALA A 59 -8.65 -2.73 -23.80
C ALA A 59 -9.25 -4.00 -24.43
N PRO A 60 -9.41 -5.10 -23.68
CA PRO A 60 -9.96 -6.34 -24.23
C PRO A 60 -11.40 -6.13 -24.70
N LYS A 61 -11.75 -6.79 -25.82
CA LYS A 61 -13.09 -6.69 -26.45
C LYS A 61 -14.24 -7.02 -25.49
N GLY A 62 -13.99 -7.78 -24.42
CA GLY A 62 -14.98 -8.16 -23.40
C GLY A 62 -15.36 -7.04 -22.41
N VAL A 63 -14.54 -5.99 -22.28
CA VAL A 63 -14.83 -4.83 -21.41
C VAL A 63 -15.69 -3.79 -22.12
N LYS A 64 -15.82 -3.87 -23.45
CA LYS A 64 -16.64 -2.94 -24.25
C LYS A 64 -18.13 -3.17 -24.02
N MET A 65 -18.84 -2.13 -23.56
CA MET A 65 -20.29 -2.16 -23.29
C MET A 65 -21.14 -2.45 -24.54
N GLU A 66 -20.64 -2.15 -25.74
CA GLU A 66 -21.35 -2.35 -27.01
C GLU A 66 -21.97 -3.75 -27.17
N ARG A 67 -21.29 -4.81 -26.71
CA ARG A 67 -21.82 -6.18 -26.82
C ARG A 67 -22.84 -6.53 -25.74
N ARG A 68 -22.75 -5.94 -24.55
CA ARG A 68 -23.76 -6.13 -23.49
C ARG A 68 -25.07 -5.49 -23.91
N GLU A 69 -24.99 -4.30 -24.49
CA GLU A 69 -26.16 -3.57 -25.02
C GLU A 69 -26.77 -4.28 -26.24
N ALA A 70 -25.95 -4.84 -27.14
CA ALA A 70 -26.47 -5.61 -28.28
C ALA A 70 -27.15 -6.93 -27.86
N LYS A 71 -26.70 -7.57 -26.77
CA LYS A 71 -27.39 -8.74 -26.20
C LYS A 71 -28.70 -8.34 -25.52
N ALA A 72 -28.70 -7.26 -24.73
CA ALA A 72 -29.92 -6.75 -24.09
C ALA A 72 -30.98 -6.33 -25.12
N LYS A 73 -30.60 -5.65 -26.20
CA LYS A 73 -31.51 -5.25 -27.29
C LYS A 73 -31.96 -6.41 -28.20
N GLY A 74 -31.27 -7.56 -28.14
CA GLY A 74 -31.58 -8.74 -28.96
C GLY A 74 -32.50 -9.75 -28.28
N GLU A 75 -32.80 -9.58 -26.99
CA GLU A 75 -33.71 -10.46 -26.24
C GLU A 75 -35.19 -10.09 -26.45
N ASP A 76 -35.49 -8.82 -26.74
CA ASP A 76 -36.86 -8.34 -27.00
C ASP A 76 -37.46 -8.86 -28.32
N ASN A 77 -36.64 -9.42 -29.22
CA ASN A 77 -37.05 -9.78 -30.60
C ASN A 77 -36.99 -11.29 -30.90
N LYS A 78 -37.18 -12.17 -29.90
CA LYS A 78 -37.10 -13.64 -30.08
C LYS A 78 -38.43 -14.40 -29.99
N HIS A 79 -39.56 -13.74 -30.25
CA HIS A 79 -40.84 -14.41 -30.50
C HIS A 79 -41.47 -14.02 -31.86
N ALA A 80 -40.66 -13.86 -32.91
CA ALA A 80 -41.17 -13.81 -34.27
C ALA A 80 -41.39 -15.24 -34.80
N LYS A 81 -42.66 -15.60 -34.98
CA LYS A 81 -43.19 -16.90 -35.42
C LYS A 81 -42.41 -17.52 -36.60
N LYS A 82 -41.94 -18.75 -36.42
CA LYS A 82 -41.41 -19.62 -37.48
C LYS A 82 -42.56 -19.94 -38.47
N LYS A 83 -42.50 -19.40 -39.69
CA LYS A 83 -43.45 -19.77 -40.77
C LYS A 83 -43.27 -21.25 -41.12
N GLN A 84 -44.35 -22.03 -41.02
CA GLN A 84 -44.43 -23.39 -41.55
C GLN A 84 -44.53 -23.34 -43.08
N LYS A 85 -43.83 -24.25 -43.75
CA LYS A 85 -43.87 -24.44 -45.21
C LYS A 85 -45.09 -25.30 -45.54
N GLN A 86 -45.99 -24.78 -46.39
CA GLN A 86 -47.08 -25.56 -46.98
C GLN A 86 -46.50 -26.50 -48.03
N ASN A 87 -46.88 -27.78 -47.98
CA ASN A 87 -46.66 -28.75 -49.06
C ASN A 87 -47.95 -28.80 -49.87
N ASP A 88 -47.92 -28.25 -51.07
CA ASP A 88 -48.90 -28.54 -52.11
C ASP A 88 -48.21 -29.44 -53.12
N ASP A 89 -48.65 -30.70 -53.22
CA ASP A 89 -48.52 -31.52 -54.44
C ASP A 89 -49.62 -32.60 -54.37
N ALA A 90 -50.69 -32.35 -55.11
CA ALA A 90 -51.80 -33.26 -55.34
C ALA A 90 -51.65 -33.91 -56.73
N PHE A 91 -51.78 -35.24 -56.76
CA PHE A 91 -52.27 -36.09 -57.85
C PHE A 91 -51.95 -35.71 -59.32
N ALA A 92 -51.11 -36.51 -59.97
CA ALA A 92 -51.29 -37.01 -61.35
C ALA A 92 -50.52 -38.32 -61.53
#